data_AF-A0A9X1FTB5-F1
#
_entry.id   AF-A0A9X1FTB5-F1
#
_cell.length_a   1.000
_cell.length_b   1.000
_cell.length_c   1.000
_cell.angle_alpha   90.00
_cell.angle_beta   90.00
_cell.angle_gamma   90.00
#
_symmetry.space_group_name_H-M   'P 1'
#
loop_
_entity.id
_entity.type
_entity.pdbx_description
1 polymer ?
#
loop_
_entity_poly.entity_id
_entity_poly.type
_entity_poly.pdbx_seq_one_letter_code
_entity_poly.pdbx_strand_id
1 'polypeptide(L)'
;MNRIVDPSVASEAVKKTADSHGLLHEMIRSFTTLARTLNLSHAVKELGSTRQTVRRHISQLEDAKGVALFTVEDRQYRLTEDGERALPEALDILARGNAWLNSNVSHVHGLQLFSTTLPNGWCFWQQQHSLSRIWNSESCVMRETLRSWAMAGGDIESPHMEHVRPYLIVYRHTIAGWICVEFGEQSFFVKWFGWAKARSSVGRSLGRMPGGDDFKRMLDQPFHEVQTTQSMRLDHVFTLVPSESDGSLKPVNYHRLMLGGRFPDGSLALYSLVEPSDDIEIFGLDHGKIVQPSADIMLNFDSANAKFER
;
A
#
# COMPACT_ATOMS: atom_id res chain seq x y z
N MET A 1 10.38 -25.32 -29.86
CA MET A 1 10.13 -26.66 -29.28
C MET A 1 10.60 -26.59 -27.82
N ASN A 2 9.76 -26.02 -26.95
CA ASN A 2 10.12 -25.81 -25.55
C ASN A 2 9.82 -27.09 -24.77
N ARG A 3 10.84 -27.71 -24.19
CA ARG A 3 10.66 -28.80 -23.23
C ARG A 3 9.89 -28.25 -22.03
N ILE A 4 8.63 -28.66 -21.93
CA ILE A 4 7.86 -28.62 -20.69
C ILE A 4 8.69 -29.40 -19.67
N VAL A 5 9.08 -28.73 -18.59
CA VAL A 5 9.77 -29.36 -17.47
C VAL A 5 8.81 -30.39 -16.87
N ASP A 6 9.27 -31.63 -16.75
CA ASP A 6 8.52 -32.73 -16.17
C ASP A 6 8.23 -32.42 -14.69
N PRO A 7 6.95 -32.36 -14.26
CA PRO A 7 6.58 -32.10 -12.87
C PRO A 7 7.02 -33.19 -11.88
N SER A 8 7.63 -34.29 -12.36
CA SER A 8 8.19 -35.36 -11.53
C SER A 8 9.47 -34.97 -10.76
N VAL A 9 10.10 -33.82 -11.06
CA VAL A 9 11.20 -33.26 -10.25
C VAL A 9 10.65 -32.28 -9.20
N ALA A 10 9.61 -32.69 -8.49
CA ALA A 10 9.18 -32.00 -7.29
C ALA A 10 10.15 -32.39 -6.16
N SER A 11 10.92 -31.41 -5.68
CA SER A 11 11.49 -31.44 -4.32
C SER A 11 10.41 -31.96 -3.37
N GLU A 12 10.71 -33.02 -2.62
CA GLU A 12 9.77 -33.61 -1.64
C GLU A 12 9.17 -32.50 -0.79
N ALA A 13 7.89 -32.20 -1.03
CA ALA A 13 7.16 -31.23 -0.25
C ALA A 13 7.16 -31.70 1.21
N VAL A 14 7.83 -30.95 2.09
CA VAL A 14 7.78 -31.18 3.54
C VAL A 14 6.32 -31.30 3.93
N LYS A 15 5.93 -32.49 4.40
CA LYS A 15 4.57 -32.81 4.82
C LYS A 15 4.21 -31.94 6.03
N LYS A 16 3.59 -30.78 5.79
CA LYS A 16 3.12 -29.87 6.84
C LYS A 16 2.05 -30.60 7.67
N THR A 17 2.32 -30.80 8.96
CA THR A 17 1.42 -31.51 9.87
C THR A 17 0.19 -30.66 10.17
N ALA A 18 -1.00 -31.27 10.12
CA ALA A 18 -2.29 -30.60 10.32
C ALA A 18 -2.39 -29.79 11.64
N ASP A 19 -1.64 -30.17 12.68
CA ASP A 19 -1.58 -29.48 13.97
C ASP A 19 -0.98 -28.06 13.89
N SER A 20 -0.03 -27.82 12.98
CA SER A 20 0.60 -26.50 12.81
C SER A 20 -0.34 -25.46 12.21
N HIS A 21 -1.38 -25.89 11.49
CA HIS A 21 -2.30 -24.99 10.82
C HIS A 21 -3.29 -24.36 11.81
N GLY A 22 -3.72 -25.11 12.83
CA GLY A 22 -4.67 -24.61 13.84
C GLY A 22 -4.10 -23.52 14.75
N LEU A 23 -2.78 -23.50 14.95
CA LEU A 23 -2.08 -22.54 15.81
C LEU A 23 -1.33 -21.44 15.04
N LEU A 24 -1.44 -21.41 13.70
CA LEU A 24 -0.64 -20.54 12.85
C LEU A 24 -0.70 -19.07 13.27
N HIS A 25 -1.89 -18.56 13.62
CA HIS A 25 -2.05 -17.17 14.06
C HIS A 25 -1.20 -16.86 15.31
N GLU A 26 -1.29 -17.69 16.35
CA GLU A 26 -0.52 -17.52 17.59
C GLU A 26 0.98 -17.74 17.40
N MET A 27 1.35 -18.62 16.47
CA MET A 27 2.73 -18.84 16.08
C MET A 27 3.33 -17.61 15.40
N ILE A 28 2.60 -17.02 14.44
CA ILE A 28 3.02 -15.79 13.77
C ILE A 28 3.07 -14.62 14.77
N ARG A 29 2.08 -14.49 15.68
CA ARG A 29 2.13 -13.48 16.77
C ARG A 29 3.36 -13.63 17.65
N SER A 30 3.71 -14.87 18.01
CA SER A 30 4.90 -15.15 18.83
C SER A 30 6.19 -14.78 18.09
N PHE A 31 6.28 -15.12 16.81
CA PHE A 31 7.41 -14.78 15.94
C PHE A 31 7.59 -13.27 15.81
N THR A 32 6.56 -12.54 15.40
CA THR A 32 6.67 -11.09 15.15
C THR A 32 6.95 -10.30 16.42
N THR A 33 6.36 -10.68 17.56
CA THR A 33 6.66 -10.03 18.85
C THR A 33 8.08 -10.35 19.34
N LEU A 34 8.57 -11.58 19.19
CA LEU A 34 9.96 -11.90 19.57
C LEU A 34 10.95 -11.23 18.62
N ALA A 35 10.66 -11.15 17.32
CA ALA A 35 11.47 -10.46 16.33
C ALA A 35 11.63 -8.97 16.65
N ARG A 36 10.57 -8.31 17.12
CA ARG A 36 10.63 -6.89 17.51
C ARG A 36 11.34 -6.66 18.84
N THR A 37 11.15 -7.53 19.82
CA THR A 37 11.69 -7.33 21.18
C THR A 37 13.11 -7.87 21.36
N LEU A 38 13.49 -8.89 20.56
CA LEU A 38 14.71 -9.68 20.68
C LEU A 38 14.98 -10.19 22.11
N ASN A 39 13.92 -10.24 22.93
CA ASN A 39 13.98 -10.56 24.35
C ASN A 39 12.74 -11.36 24.74
N LEU A 40 12.95 -12.64 25.03
CA LEU A 40 11.87 -13.57 25.35
C LEU A 40 11.02 -13.13 26.55
N SER A 41 11.61 -12.51 27.57
CA SER A 41 10.85 -12.06 28.74
C SER A 41 9.92 -10.91 28.39
N HIS A 42 10.38 -9.99 27.54
CA HIS A 42 9.57 -8.88 27.07
C HIS A 42 8.46 -9.38 26.14
N ALA A 43 8.79 -10.28 25.20
CA ALA A 43 7.80 -10.89 24.31
C ALA A 43 6.68 -11.61 25.08
N VAL A 44 7.05 -12.41 26.07
CA VAL A 44 6.10 -13.14 26.92
C VAL A 44 5.18 -12.21 27.69
N LYS A 45 5.73 -11.11 28.24
CA LYS A 45 4.94 -10.09 28.94
C LYS A 45 3.95 -9.41 27.99
N GLU A 46 4.36 -9.09 26.78
CA GLU A 46 3.51 -8.41 25.80
C GLU A 46 2.42 -9.33 25.24
N LEU A 47 2.73 -10.60 25.01
CA LEU A 47 1.78 -11.60 24.51
C LEU A 47 0.81 -12.10 25.59
N GLY A 48 1.06 -11.81 26.88
CA GLY A 48 0.30 -12.40 27.98
C GLY A 48 0.43 -13.93 28.04
N SER A 49 1.62 -14.45 27.70
CA SER A 49 1.86 -15.90 27.53
C SER A 49 2.89 -16.45 28.52
N THR A 50 3.44 -17.63 28.27
CA THR A 50 4.58 -18.20 29.03
C THR A 50 5.81 -18.37 28.14
N ARG A 51 7.01 -18.39 28.74
CA ARG A 51 8.27 -18.66 28.00
C ARG A 51 8.22 -19.99 27.25
N GLN A 52 7.61 -21.01 27.85
CA GLN A 52 7.49 -22.33 27.24
C GLN A 52 6.56 -22.30 26.02
N THR A 53 5.43 -21.60 26.12
CA THR A 53 4.48 -21.44 25.01
C THR A 53 5.11 -20.70 23.84
N VAL A 54 5.75 -19.55 24.09
CA VAL A 54 6.40 -18.77 23.02
C VAL A 54 7.50 -19.58 22.34
N ARG A 55 8.37 -20.26 23.11
CA ARG A 55 9.40 -21.13 22.52
C ARG A 55 8.81 -22.26 21.68
N ARG A 56 7.76 -22.92 22.16
CA ARG A 56 7.06 -23.97 21.42
C ARG A 56 6.48 -23.44 20.11
N HIS A 57 5.85 -22.28 20.14
CA HIS A 57 5.32 -21.62 18.94
C HIS A 57 6.42 -21.32 17.92
N ILE A 58 7.57 -20.81 18.35
CA ILE A 58 8.72 -20.56 17.45
C ILE A 58 9.23 -21.87 16.85
N SER A 59 9.52 -22.88 17.67
CA SER A 59 10.03 -24.16 17.17
C SER A 59 9.06 -24.82 16.19
N GLN A 60 7.75 -24.82 16.49
CA GLN A 60 6.74 -25.35 15.56
C GLN A 60 6.69 -24.57 14.24
N LEU A 61 6.95 -23.26 14.27
CA LEU A 61 6.93 -22.43 13.06
C LEU A 61 8.17 -22.67 12.20
N GLU A 62 9.33 -22.77 12.85
CA GLU A 62 10.61 -23.12 12.23
C GLU A 62 10.54 -24.52 11.61
N ASP A 63 10.01 -25.51 12.34
CA ASP A 63 9.78 -26.87 11.85
C ASP A 63 8.84 -26.88 10.63
N ALA A 64 7.73 -26.14 10.69
CA ALA A 64 6.76 -26.06 9.59
C ALA A 64 7.31 -25.32 8.36
N LYS A 65 8.25 -24.38 8.54
CA LYS A 65 8.94 -23.68 7.45
C LYS A 65 10.21 -24.41 6.97
N GLY A 66 10.74 -25.34 7.75
CA GLY A 66 11.99 -26.04 7.46
C GLY A 66 13.26 -25.19 7.61
N VAL A 67 13.17 -24.03 8.25
CA VAL A 67 14.28 -23.07 8.44
C VAL A 67 14.25 -22.48 9.84
N ALA A 68 15.42 -22.18 10.40
CA ALA A 68 15.53 -21.43 11.64
C ALA A 68 15.26 -19.94 11.36
N LEU A 69 14.41 -19.32 12.17
CA LEU A 69 14.07 -17.90 12.12
C LEU A 69 14.87 -17.09 13.16
N PHE A 70 15.34 -17.75 14.22
CA PHE A 70 16.19 -17.13 15.23
C PHE A 70 17.47 -17.91 15.49
N THR A 71 18.52 -17.18 15.86
CA THR A 71 19.67 -17.71 16.61
C THR A 71 19.66 -17.17 18.03
N VAL A 72 20.32 -17.90 18.94
CA VAL A 72 20.54 -17.44 20.31
C VAL A 72 22.04 -17.34 20.54
N GLU A 73 22.52 -16.11 20.71
CA GLU A 73 23.92 -15.78 20.95
C GLU A 73 24.01 -15.03 22.27
N ASP A 74 24.88 -15.46 23.20
CA ASP A 74 25.05 -14.84 24.53
C ASP A 74 23.73 -14.60 25.29
N ARG A 75 22.79 -15.55 25.17
CA ARG A 75 21.43 -15.50 25.75
C ARG A 75 20.52 -14.39 25.18
N GLN A 76 20.88 -13.80 24.05
CA GLN A 76 20.06 -12.85 23.30
C GLN A 76 19.55 -13.49 22.01
N TYR A 77 18.31 -13.18 21.64
CA TYR A 77 17.74 -13.61 20.36
C TYR A 77 18.20 -12.68 19.25
N ARG A 78 18.54 -13.24 18.09
CA ARG A 78 18.80 -12.52 16.84
C ARG A 78 18.02 -13.19 15.73
N LEU A 79 17.56 -12.41 14.75
CA LEU A 79 16.96 -12.98 13.55
C LEU A 79 18.05 -13.61 12.69
N THR A 80 17.74 -14.75 12.08
CA THR A 80 18.51 -15.28 10.95
C THR A 80 18.17 -14.48 9.68
N GLU A 81 18.93 -14.67 8.60
CA GLU A 81 18.56 -14.12 7.29
C GLU A 81 17.16 -14.61 6.84
N ASP A 82 16.83 -15.88 7.10
CA ASP A 82 15.48 -16.42 6.87
C ASP A 82 14.42 -15.73 7.74
N GLY A 83 14.75 -15.44 9.00
CA GLY A 83 13.91 -14.69 9.92
C GLY A 83 13.63 -13.28 9.43
N GLU A 84 14.67 -12.56 8.99
CA GLU A 84 14.53 -11.21 8.42
C GLU A 84 13.68 -11.24 7.13
N ARG A 85 13.89 -12.23 6.26
CA ARG A 85 13.10 -12.40 5.03
C ARG A 85 11.65 -12.78 5.30
N ALA A 86 11.37 -13.58 6.32
CA ALA A 86 10.01 -14.02 6.65
C ALA A 86 9.19 -12.98 7.43
N LEU A 87 9.86 -12.04 8.13
CA LEU A 87 9.21 -11.09 9.02
C LEU A 87 8.19 -10.17 8.30
N PRO A 88 8.47 -9.58 7.12
CA PRO A 88 7.49 -8.75 6.41
C PRO A 88 6.20 -9.51 6.10
N GLU A 89 6.30 -10.71 5.53
CA GLU A 89 5.14 -11.53 5.17
C GLU A 89 4.33 -11.93 6.42
N ALA A 90 5.00 -12.31 7.51
CA ALA A 90 4.36 -12.63 8.78
C ALA A 90 3.55 -11.45 9.34
N LEU A 91 4.10 -10.23 9.28
CA LEU A 91 3.41 -9.02 9.70
C LEU A 91 2.21 -8.70 8.79
N ASP A 92 2.36 -8.91 7.48
CA ASP A 92 1.28 -8.66 6.52
C ASP A 92 0.12 -9.65 6.68
N ILE A 93 0.40 -10.93 7.00
CA ILE A 93 -0.61 -11.93 7.34
C ILE A 93 -1.40 -11.49 8.59
N LEU A 94 -0.72 -11.04 9.64
CA LEU A 94 -1.39 -10.55 10.86
C LEU A 94 -2.25 -9.32 10.58
N ALA A 95 -1.69 -8.31 9.90
CA ALA A 95 -2.40 -7.09 9.57
C ALA A 95 -3.65 -7.38 8.72
N ARG A 96 -3.54 -8.27 7.72
CA ARG A 96 -4.67 -8.68 6.89
C ARG A 96 -5.71 -9.49 7.67
N GLY A 97 -5.26 -10.39 8.57
CA GLY A 97 -6.15 -11.14 9.45
C GLY A 97 -6.95 -10.23 10.39
N ASN A 98 -6.29 -9.25 11.01
CA ASN A 98 -6.92 -8.24 11.85
C ASN A 98 -7.91 -7.38 11.06
N ALA A 99 -7.52 -6.92 9.87
CA ALA A 99 -8.40 -6.15 8.99
C ALA A 99 -9.64 -6.97 8.57
N TRP A 100 -9.48 -8.26 8.28
CA TRP A 100 -10.58 -9.15 7.91
C TRP A 100 -11.56 -9.36 9.07
N LEU A 101 -11.08 -9.62 10.29
CA LEU A 101 -11.92 -9.75 11.48
C LEU A 101 -12.71 -8.46 11.77
N ASN A 102 -12.12 -7.30 11.50
CA ASN A 102 -12.76 -6.01 11.70
C ASN A 102 -13.68 -5.59 10.53
N SER A 103 -13.85 -6.44 9.51
CA SER A 103 -14.59 -6.12 8.26
C SER A 103 -14.05 -4.88 7.52
N ASN A 104 -12.78 -4.54 7.76
CA ASN A 104 -12.10 -3.41 7.15
C ASN A 104 -11.58 -3.72 5.74
N VAL A 105 -11.51 -4.99 5.35
CA VAL A 105 -11.08 -5.42 4.02
C VAL A 105 -12.04 -6.46 3.45
N SER A 106 -12.45 -6.26 2.21
CA SER A 106 -13.32 -7.18 1.47
C SER A 106 -13.10 -7.00 -0.04
N HIS A 107 -13.98 -7.57 -0.86
CA HIS A 107 -13.94 -7.38 -2.31
C HIS A 107 -15.34 -7.09 -2.84
N VAL A 108 -15.41 -6.24 -3.86
CA VAL A 108 -16.60 -5.94 -4.64
C VAL A 108 -16.31 -6.36 -6.08
N HIS A 109 -17.08 -7.31 -6.60
CA HIS A 109 -16.82 -7.91 -7.93
C HIS A 109 -15.38 -8.41 -8.13
N GLY A 110 -14.74 -8.91 -7.07
CA GLY A 110 -13.36 -9.39 -7.09
C GLY A 110 -12.29 -8.29 -6.98
N LEU A 111 -12.67 -7.01 -6.92
CA LEU A 111 -11.77 -5.87 -6.73
C LEU A 111 -11.73 -5.45 -5.26
N GLN A 112 -10.57 -5.03 -4.78
CA GLN A 112 -10.36 -4.76 -3.35
C GLN A 112 -11.24 -3.61 -2.85
N LEU A 113 -11.90 -3.83 -1.71
CA LEU A 113 -12.50 -2.78 -0.88
C LEU A 113 -11.76 -2.74 0.46
N PHE A 114 -11.40 -1.54 0.88
CA PHE A 114 -10.78 -1.29 2.17
C PHE A 114 -11.43 -0.08 2.83
N SER A 115 -11.81 -0.22 4.10
CA SER A 115 -12.33 0.89 4.88
C SER A 115 -11.90 0.80 6.34
N THR A 116 -11.75 1.95 6.97
CA THR A 116 -11.59 2.05 8.42
C THR A 116 -12.30 3.28 8.92
N THR A 117 -12.80 3.20 10.16
CA THR A 117 -13.26 4.35 10.92
C THR A 117 -12.70 4.24 12.33
N LEU A 118 -12.03 5.29 12.78
CA LEU A 118 -11.44 5.36 14.10
C LEU A 118 -12.39 6.05 15.09
N PRO A 119 -12.25 5.81 16.41
CA PRO A 119 -13.09 6.44 17.43
C PRO A 119 -13.06 7.97 17.44
N ASN A 120 -11.97 8.57 16.96
CA ASN A 120 -11.83 10.02 16.85
C ASN A 120 -12.55 10.63 15.63
N GLY A 121 -13.30 9.82 14.88
CA GLY A 121 -14.05 10.25 13.70
C GLY A 121 -13.24 10.24 12.40
N TRP A 122 -11.93 10.00 12.45
CA TRP A 122 -11.14 9.84 11.23
C TRP A 122 -11.56 8.58 10.49
N CYS A 123 -11.75 8.67 9.18
CA CYS A 123 -12.06 7.52 8.34
C CYS A 123 -11.31 7.58 7.01
N PHE A 124 -11.15 6.40 6.43
CA PHE A 124 -10.57 6.20 5.11
C PHE A 124 -11.31 5.05 4.44
N TRP A 125 -11.71 5.28 3.20
CA TRP A 125 -12.45 4.35 2.36
C TRP A 125 -11.79 4.33 1.00
N GLN A 126 -11.52 3.15 0.48
CA GLN A 126 -10.88 2.93 -0.81
C GLN A 126 -11.49 1.71 -1.48
N GLN A 127 -11.92 1.86 -2.72
CA GLN A 127 -12.33 0.74 -3.56
C GLN A 127 -11.56 0.76 -4.86
N GLN A 128 -10.99 -0.39 -5.23
CA GLN A 128 -10.42 -0.62 -6.55
C GLN A 128 -11.54 -0.71 -7.59
N HIS A 129 -11.32 -0.10 -8.75
CA HIS A 129 -12.26 -0.08 -9.86
C HIS A 129 -11.67 -0.65 -11.14
N SER A 130 -12.56 -1.07 -12.04
CA SER A 130 -12.17 -1.43 -13.40
C SER A 130 -11.53 -0.24 -14.10
N LEU A 131 -10.42 -0.49 -14.79
CA LEU A 131 -9.74 0.51 -15.61
C LEU A 131 -10.61 1.01 -16.77
N SER A 132 -11.63 0.25 -17.18
CA SER A 132 -12.61 0.70 -18.17
C SER A 132 -13.32 1.99 -17.76
N ARG A 133 -13.42 2.27 -16.45
CA ARG A 133 -14.04 3.50 -15.93
C ARG A 133 -13.29 4.76 -16.36
N ILE A 134 -11.98 4.67 -16.60
CA ILE A 134 -11.15 5.78 -17.11
C ILE A 134 -11.65 6.23 -18.48
N TRP A 135 -12.07 5.29 -19.33
CA TRP A 135 -12.54 5.60 -20.69
C TRP A 135 -13.99 6.10 -20.72
N ASN A 136 -14.76 5.79 -19.68
CA ASN A 136 -16.16 6.17 -19.56
C ASN A 136 -16.38 7.43 -18.70
N SER A 137 -15.34 7.93 -18.02
CA SER A 137 -15.42 9.16 -17.24
C SER A 137 -15.21 10.40 -18.12
N GLU A 138 -15.50 11.59 -17.61
CA GLU A 138 -15.22 12.86 -18.29
C GLU A 138 -13.75 13.31 -18.13
N SER A 139 -12.92 12.56 -17.37
CA SER A 139 -11.56 12.98 -17.03
C SER A 139 -10.59 12.82 -18.21
N CYS A 140 -10.32 13.95 -18.88
CA CYS A 140 -9.29 14.04 -19.90
C CYS A 140 -7.89 13.72 -19.33
N VAL A 141 -7.56 14.26 -18.15
CA VAL A 141 -6.24 14.07 -17.54
C VAL A 141 -5.96 12.61 -17.20
N MET A 142 -6.95 11.82 -16.76
CA MET A 142 -6.76 10.40 -16.48
C MET A 142 -6.48 9.58 -17.74
N ARG A 143 -7.31 9.77 -18.77
CA ARG A 143 -7.11 9.10 -20.06
C ARG A 143 -5.77 9.45 -20.66
N GLU A 144 -5.43 10.73 -20.65
CA GLU A 144 -4.17 11.23 -21.19
C GLU A 144 -2.97 10.72 -20.41
N THR A 145 -3.04 10.70 -19.08
CA THR A 145 -1.99 10.15 -18.21
C THR A 145 -1.78 8.67 -18.47
N LEU A 146 -2.87 7.90 -18.61
CA LEU A 146 -2.78 6.47 -18.89
C LEU A 146 -2.14 6.20 -20.26
N ARG A 147 -2.55 6.93 -21.32
CA ARG A 147 -1.94 6.83 -22.66
C ARG A 147 -0.46 7.22 -22.63
N SER A 148 -0.14 8.32 -21.96
CA SER A 148 1.23 8.81 -21.80
C SER A 148 2.13 7.78 -21.13
N TRP A 149 1.66 7.16 -20.05
CA TRP A 149 2.37 6.10 -19.34
C TRP A 149 2.63 4.88 -20.22
N ALA A 150 1.61 4.45 -20.99
CA ALA A 150 1.74 3.32 -21.90
C ALA A 150 2.76 3.61 -23.02
N MET A 151 2.72 4.81 -23.61
CA MET A 151 3.68 5.24 -24.64
C MET A 151 5.09 5.41 -24.10
N ALA A 152 5.22 5.78 -22.83
CA ALA A 152 6.51 5.89 -22.14
C ALA A 152 7.11 4.55 -21.74
N GLY A 153 6.35 3.44 -21.80
CA GLY A 153 6.80 2.14 -21.28
C GLY A 153 7.11 2.17 -19.78
N GLY A 154 6.47 3.08 -19.04
CA GLY A 154 6.74 3.30 -17.62
C GLY A 154 8.02 4.06 -17.29
N ASP A 155 8.68 4.71 -18.25
CA ASP A 155 9.80 5.62 -17.98
C ASP A 155 9.32 7.05 -17.66
N ILE A 156 9.62 7.56 -16.46
CA ILE A 156 9.17 8.90 -16.04
C ILE A 156 9.84 10.04 -16.81
N GLU A 157 11.08 9.84 -17.28
CA GLU A 157 11.80 10.88 -18.04
C GLU A 157 11.50 10.81 -19.53
N SER A 158 10.57 9.94 -19.95
CA SER A 158 10.09 9.90 -21.32
C SER A 158 9.46 11.25 -21.71
N PRO A 159 9.74 11.80 -22.91
CA PRO A 159 9.06 12.97 -23.44
C PRO A 159 7.53 12.81 -23.55
N HIS A 160 7.05 11.56 -23.54
CA HIS A 160 5.62 11.25 -23.51
C HIS A 160 4.96 11.56 -22.17
N MET A 161 5.72 11.68 -21.07
CA MET A 161 5.19 11.98 -19.73
C MET A 161 5.23 13.47 -19.38
N GLU A 162 6.02 14.29 -20.08
CA GLU A 162 6.32 15.68 -19.69
C GLU A 162 5.09 16.55 -19.40
N HIS A 163 4.03 16.45 -20.20
CA HIS A 163 2.83 17.29 -20.07
C HIS A 163 1.86 16.82 -18.98
N VAL A 164 1.96 15.56 -18.54
CA VAL A 164 1.14 15.00 -17.45
C VAL A 164 1.90 14.95 -16.11
N ARG A 165 3.23 14.90 -16.13
CA ARG A 165 4.09 14.87 -14.93
C ARG A 165 3.78 15.97 -13.91
N PRO A 166 3.45 17.23 -14.29
CA PRO A 166 3.06 18.27 -13.34
C PRO A 166 1.85 17.92 -12.46
N TYR A 167 1.05 16.93 -12.82
CA TYR A 167 -0.14 16.50 -12.06
C TYR A 167 0.12 15.27 -11.20
N LEU A 168 1.28 14.63 -11.34
CA LEU A 168 1.63 13.37 -10.67
C LEU A 168 2.31 13.60 -9.32
N ILE A 169 2.17 12.61 -8.44
CA ILE A 169 3.00 12.44 -7.25
C ILE A 169 3.86 11.21 -7.49
N VAL A 170 5.17 11.31 -7.25
CA VAL A 170 6.12 10.21 -7.50
C VAL A 170 6.64 9.68 -6.18
N TYR A 171 6.51 8.38 -6.00
CA TYR A 171 6.94 7.67 -4.81
C TYR A 171 8.10 6.72 -5.12
N ARG A 172 8.93 6.51 -4.09
CA ARG A 172 9.98 5.49 -4.06
C ARG A 172 9.83 4.68 -2.78
N HIS A 173 9.97 3.37 -2.89
CA HIS A 173 10.03 2.50 -1.73
C HIS A 173 11.47 2.43 -1.20
N THR A 174 11.63 2.52 0.13
CA THR A 174 12.92 2.41 0.82
C THR A 174 12.81 1.42 1.97
N ILE A 175 13.92 1.08 2.61
CA ILE A 175 13.92 0.28 3.85
C ILE A 175 13.13 0.93 4.99
N ALA A 176 12.97 2.25 4.99
CA ALA A 176 12.20 3.01 5.97
C ALA A 176 10.73 3.20 5.53
N GLY A 177 10.32 2.53 4.45
CA GLY A 177 9.01 2.63 3.82
C GLY A 177 8.97 3.59 2.64
N TRP A 178 7.76 3.89 2.20
CA TRP A 178 7.49 4.80 1.09
C TRP A 178 7.85 6.24 1.41
N ILE A 179 8.60 6.86 0.50
CA ILE A 179 8.88 8.30 0.48
C ILE A 179 8.28 8.91 -0.78
N CYS A 180 7.82 10.16 -0.67
CA CYS A 180 7.56 10.98 -1.85
C CYS A 180 8.88 11.59 -2.31
N VAL A 181 9.20 11.46 -3.60
CA VAL A 181 10.41 12.06 -4.19
C VAL A 181 10.10 13.27 -5.06
N GLU A 182 8.86 13.38 -5.53
CA GLU A 182 8.43 14.50 -6.38
C GLU A 182 6.94 14.76 -6.20
N PHE A 183 6.59 16.03 -6.04
CA PHE A 183 5.22 16.51 -6.21
C PHE A 183 5.19 17.37 -7.46
N GLY A 184 4.42 16.95 -8.46
CA GLY A 184 4.08 17.79 -9.59
C GLY A 184 3.42 19.08 -9.11
N GLU A 185 3.79 20.20 -9.69
CA GLU A 185 3.38 21.54 -9.27
C GLU A 185 1.86 21.79 -9.38
N GLN A 186 1.16 21.02 -10.20
CA GLN A 186 -0.30 21.04 -10.35
C GLN A 186 -1.00 19.88 -9.62
N SER A 187 -0.26 19.02 -8.91
CA SER A 187 -0.83 17.87 -8.20
C SER A 187 -1.78 18.29 -7.08
N PHE A 188 -2.73 17.41 -6.74
CA PHE A 188 -3.65 17.60 -5.62
C PHE A 188 -2.93 17.98 -4.32
N PHE A 189 -1.79 17.35 -4.02
CA PHE A 189 -1.05 17.63 -2.78
C PHE A 189 -0.59 19.09 -2.72
N VAL A 190 -0.07 19.64 -3.82
CA VAL A 190 0.36 21.04 -3.89
C VAL A 190 -0.84 21.98 -3.77
N LYS A 191 -1.96 21.64 -4.40
CA LYS A 191 -3.19 22.44 -4.32
C LYS A 191 -3.81 22.45 -2.92
N TRP A 192 -3.79 21.31 -2.22
CA TRP A 192 -4.35 21.19 -0.86
C TRP A 192 -3.43 21.79 0.21
N PHE A 193 -2.16 21.41 0.22
CA PHE A 193 -1.21 21.75 1.30
C PHE A 193 -0.32 22.96 0.98
N GLY A 194 -0.35 23.44 -0.26
CA GLY A 194 0.52 24.51 -0.74
C GLY A 194 1.94 24.04 -1.07
N TRP A 195 2.62 24.87 -1.87
CA TRP A 195 3.95 24.58 -2.41
C TRP A 195 5.03 24.40 -1.33
N ALA A 196 5.02 25.24 -0.28
CA ALA A 196 6.01 25.18 0.79
C ALA A 196 5.98 23.84 1.54
N LYS A 197 4.79 23.30 1.80
CA LYS A 197 4.62 21.99 2.45
C LYS A 197 5.03 20.85 1.54
N ALA A 198 4.68 20.90 0.26
CA ALA A 198 5.07 19.91 -0.74
C ALA A 198 6.60 19.78 -0.81
N ARG A 199 7.31 20.90 -1.00
CA ARG A 199 8.78 20.92 -1.02
C ARG A 199 9.41 20.40 0.27
N SER A 200 8.81 20.73 1.41
CA SER A 200 9.30 20.28 2.73
C SER A 200 9.04 18.80 3.01
N SER A 201 8.13 18.17 2.25
CA SER A 201 7.72 16.77 2.44
C SER A 201 8.49 15.79 1.54
N VAL A 202 9.20 16.29 0.51
CA VAL A 202 10.07 15.47 -0.33
C VAL A 202 11.15 14.79 0.51
N GLY A 203 11.34 13.49 0.28
CA GLY A 203 12.32 12.65 0.99
C GLY A 203 11.89 12.22 2.40
N ARG A 204 10.74 12.69 2.90
CA ARG A 204 10.20 12.20 4.17
C ARG A 204 9.39 10.93 3.94
N SER A 205 9.48 10.01 4.91
CA SER A 205 8.58 8.84 4.97
C SER A 205 7.14 9.32 5.06
N LEU A 206 6.23 8.63 4.37
CA LEU A 206 4.79 8.75 4.60
C LEU A 206 4.56 8.46 6.09
N GLY A 207 4.30 9.53 6.86
CA GLY A 207 4.34 9.53 8.31
C GLY A 207 3.38 8.52 8.97
N ARG A 208 3.35 8.50 10.31
CA ARG A 208 2.42 7.62 11.03
C ARG A 208 0.98 7.98 10.68
N MET A 209 0.27 7.02 10.09
CA MET A 209 -1.15 7.15 9.80
C MET A 209 -1.98 7.02 11.09
N PRO A 210 -3.10 7.74 11.23
CA PRO A 210 -3.95 7.65 12.42
C PRO A 210 -4.39 6.23 12.81
N GLY A 211 -4.47 5.31 11.83
CA GLY A 211 -4.86 3.90 12.05
C GLY A 211 -3.74 2.95 12.49
N GLY A 212 -2.53 3.45 12.75
CA GLY A 212 -1.40 2.62 13.19
C GLY A 212 -0.75 1.78 12.08
N ASP A 213 0.14 0.87 12.47
CA ASP A 213 1.00 0.13 11.53
C ASP A 213 0.25 -0.90 10.70
N ASP A 214 -0.76 -1.57 11.25
CA ASP A 214 -1.62 -2.52 10.50
C ASP A 214 -2.37 -1.79 9.38
N PHE A 215 -2.92 -0.61 9.67
CA PHE A 215 -3.59 0.22 8.68
C PHE A 215 -2.61 0.71 7.60
N LYS A 216 -1.40 1.14 8.01
CA LYS A 216 -0.34 1.53 7.07
C LYS A 216 0.00 0.38 6.12
N ARG A 217 0.17 -0.86 6.62
CA ARG A 217 0.45 -2.04 5.79
C ARG A 217 -0.64 -2.29 4.75
N MET A 218 -1.91 -2.12 5.13
CA MET A 218 -3.03 -2.27 4.18
C MET A 218 -3.01 -1.20 3.09
N LEU A 219 -2.65 0.05 3.42
CA LEU A 219 -2.50 1.12 2.42
C LEU A 219 -1.28 0.94 1.52
N ASP A 220 -0.21 0.35 2.04
CA ASP A 220 1.02 0.10 1.29
C ASP A 220 0.84 -1.08 0.29
N GLN A 221 -0.15 -1.96 0.48
CA GLN A 221 -0.34 -3.15 -0.37
C GLN A 221 -0.62 -2.80 -1.85
N PRO A 222 -1.58 -1.92 -2.20
CA PRO A 222 -1.76 -1.47 -3.59
C PRO A 222 -0.52 -0.83 -4.20
N PHE A 223 0.25 -0.08 -3.40
CA PHE A 223 1.47 0.59 -3.86
C PHE A 223 2.53 -0.45 -4.25
N HIS A 224 2.73 -1.47 -3.42
CA HIS A 224 3.64 -2.58 -3.69
C HIS A 224 3.19 -3.40 -4.90
N GLU A 225 1.89 -3.71 -5.00
CA GLU A 225 1.32 -4.45 -6.14
C GLU A 225 1.65 -3.75 -7.45
N VAL A 226 1.30 -2.47 -7.57
CA VAL A 226 1.50 -1.67 -8.79
C VAL A 226 2.99 -1.51 -9.11
N GLN A 227 3.82 -1.18 -8.12
CA GLN A 227 5.27 -1.02 -8.32
C GLN A 227 5.93 -2.34 -8.75
N THR A 228 5.63 -3.46 -8.08
CA THR A 228 6.28 -4.76 -8.33
C THR A 228 5.88 -5.33 -9.68
N THR A 229 4.60 -5.22 -10.02
CA THR A 229 4.07 -5.75 -11.29
C THR A 229 4.26 -4.78 -12.46
N GLN A 230 4.72 -3.55 -12.20
CA GLN A 230 4.81 -2.47 -13.18
C GLN A 230 3.48 -2.28 -13.93
N SER A 231 2.38 -2.35 -13.17
CA SER A 231 1.02 -2.33 -13.69
C SER A 231 0.34 -0.99 -13.40
N MET A 232 -0.99 -0.97 -13.49
CA MET A 232 -1.80 0.19 -13.21
C MET A 232 -2.99 -0.20 -12.33
N ARG A 233 -3.47 0.76 -11.56
CA ARG A 233 -4.63 0.56 -10.69
C ARG A 233 -5.42 1.85 -10.53
N LEU A 234 -6.74 1.75 -10.65
CA LEU A 234 -7.66 2.82 -10.34
C LEU A 234 -8.33 2.53 -9.00
N ASP A 235 -8.28 3.50 -8.09
CA ASP A 235 -9.07 3.49 -6.87
C ASP A 235 -10.02 4.71 -6.85
N HIS A 236 -11.19 4.53 -6.24
CA HIS A 236 -11.95 5.64 -5.67
C HIS A 236 -11.65 5.72 -4.18
N VAL A 237 -11.42 6.92 -3.67
CA VAL A 237 -11.04 7.13 -2.28
C VAL A 237 -11.88 8.22 -1.66
N PHE A 238 -12.32 8.00 -0.42
CA PHE A 238 -12.88 9.00 0.48
C PHE A 238 -12.12 8.98 1.80
N THR A 239 -11.67 10.14 2.28
CA THR A 239 -10.93 10.26 3.54
C THR A 239 -11.12 11.62 4.17
N LEU A 240 -10.74 11.75 5.44
CA LEU A 240 -10.59 13.05 6.08
C LEU A 240 -9.13 13.52 6.06
N VAL A 241 -8.92 14.77 5.66
CA VAL A 241 -7.60 15.41 5.59
C VAL A 241 -7.61 16.66 6.47
N PRO A 242 -6.58 16.89 7.31
CA PRO A 242 -6.46 18.13 8.06
C PRO A 242 -6.38 19.35 7.13
N SER A 243 -7.18 20.37 7.43
CA SER A 243 -7.11 21.68 6.80
C SER A 243 -5.87 22.43 7.30
N GLU A 244 -5.10 23.05 6.41
CA GLU A 244 -3.94 23.87 6.83
C GLU A 244 -4.36 25.15 7.56
N SER A 245 -5.60 25.62 7.37
CA SER A 245 -6.10 26.85 7.99
C SER A 245 -6.33 26.75 9.50
N ASP A 246 -6.89 25.63 9.96
CA ASP A 246 -7.40 25.47 11.33
C ASP A 246 -7.18 24.06 11.91
N GLY A 247 -6.56 23.14 11.15
CA GLY A 247 -6.34 21.76 11.56
C GLY A 247 -7.60 20.89 11.60
N SER A 248 -8.77 21.42 11.23
CA SER A 248 -10.02 20.67 11.20
C SER A 248 -9.95 19.56 10.14
N LEU A 249 -10.55 18.41 10.44
CA LEU A 249 -10.64 17.30 9.49
C LEU A 249 -11.71 17.61 8.44
N LYS A 250 -11.30 17.77 7.19
CA LYS A 250 -12.19 18.02 6.05
C LYS A 250 -12.33 16.78 5.17
N PRO A 251 -13.53 16.46 4.70
CA PRO A 251 -13.74 15.37 3.76
C PRO A 251 -13.07 15.69 2.41
N VAL A 252 -12.48 14.66 1.82
CA VAL A 252 -11.91 14.69 0.47
C VAL A 252 -12.27 13.39 -0.24
N ASN A 253 -12.81 13.50 -1.44
CA ASN A 253 -13.06 12.40 -2.36
C ASN A 253 -12.33 12.60 -3.67
N TYR A 254 -11.74 11.53 -4.20
CA TYR A 254 -10.96 11.57 -5.41
C TYR A 254 -10.89 10.20 -6.10
N HIS A 255 -10.60 10.24 -7.39
CA HIS A 255 -10.09 9.11 -8.13
C HIS A 255 -8.57 9.11 -8.02
N ARG A 256 -7.97 7.94 -7.83
CA ARG A 256 -6.51 7.76 -7.79
C ARG A 256 -6.09 6.74 -8.83
N LEU A 257 -5.37 7.21 -9.84
CA LEU A 257 -4.71 6.36 -10.82
C LEU A 257 -3.26 6.17 -10.40
N MET A 258 -2.92 4.94 -10.02
CA MET A 258 -1.57 4.49 -9.70
C MET A 258 -0.97 3.78 -10.90
N LEU A 259 0.31 4.07 -11.17
CA LEU A 259 1.05 3.55 -12.31
C LEU A 259 2.45 3.13 -11.85
N GLY A 260 2.86 1.91 -12.16
CA GLY A 260 4.21 1.43 -11.89
C GLY A 260 5.17 1.93 -12.96
N GLY A 261 6.39 2.29 -12.58
CA GLY A 261 7.38 2.69 -13.58
C GLY A 261 8.80 2.65 -13.04
N ARG A 262 9.70 3.39 -13.69
CA ARG A 262 11.13 3.44 -13.38
C ARG A 262 11.67 4.85 -13.34
N PHE A 263 12.74 5.01 -12.56
CA PHE A 263 13.64 6.16 -12.61
C PHE A 263 14.73 5.96 -13.67
N PRO A 264 15.50 7.00 -14.03
CA PRO A 264 16.58 6.91 -15.02
C PRO A 264 17.67 5.88 -14.71
N ASP A 265 17.88 5.58 -13.43
CA ASP A 265 18.81 4.56 -12.95
C ASP A 265 18.24 3.12 -13.05
N GLY A 266 17.04 2.97 -13.61
CA GLY A 266 16.32 1.69 -13.75
C GLY A 266 15.60 1.22 -12.48
N SER A 267 15.76 1.91 -11.35
CA SER A 267 15.09 1.59 -10.10
C SER A 267 13.58 1.83 -10.18
N LEU A 268 12.81 1.09 -9.40
CA LEU A 268 11.34 1.12 -9.48
C LEU A 268 10.75 2.40 -8.88
N ALA A 269 9.75 2.94 -9.57
CA ALA A 269 8.96 4.08 -9.17
C ALA A 269 7.46 3.72 -9.11
N LEU A 270 6.70 4.51 -8.37
CA LEU A 270 5.25 4.51 -8.41
C LEU A 270 4.77 5.94 -8.66
N TYR A 271 3.94 6.13 -9.69
CA TYR A 271 3.30 7.41 -10.00
C TYR A 271 1.86 7.36 -9.52
N SER A 272 1.37 8.47 -8.98
CA SER A 272 -0.01 8.62 -8.57
C SER A 272 -0.58 9.92 -9.11
N LEU A 273 -1.59 9.81 -9.95
CA LEU A 273 -2.48 10.92 -10.29
C LEU A 273 -3.65 10.90 -9.29
N VAL A 274 -3.91 12.02 -8.63
CA VAL A 274 -4.99 12.18 -7.66
C VAL A 274 -5.90 13.29 -8.15
N GLU A 275 -7.08 12.92 -8.66
CA GLU A 275 -8.05 13.87 -9.22
C GLU A 275 -9.27 13.95 -8.30
N PRO A 276 -9.50 15.10 -7.63
CA PRO A 276 -10.72 15.30 -6.87
C PRO A 276 -11.96 15.15 -7.73
N SER A 277 -12.95 14.42 -7.23
CA SER A 277 -14.20 14.14 -7.96
C SER A 277 -15.29 13.76 -6.98
N ASP A 278 -16.50 14.27 -7.17
CA ASP A 278 -17.73 13.85 -6.50
C ASP A 278 -18.40 12.63 -7.15
N ASP A 279 -18.00 12.26 -8.37
CA ASP A 279 -18.40 10.99 -9.01
C ASP A 279 -17.58 9.82 -8.47
N ILE A 280 -17.65 9.57 -7.16
CA ILE A 280 -17.06 8.37 -6.56
C ILE A 280 -18.11 7.34 -6.20
N GLU A 281 -17.71 6.09 -6.40
CA GLU A 281 -18.49 4.90 -6.07
C GLU A 281 -17.67 4.03 -5.13
N ILE A 282 -18.14 3.86 -3.90
CA ILE A 282 -17.51 3.01 -2.89
C ILE A 282 -18.63 2.26 -2.16
N PHE A 283 -18.60 0.93 -2.21
CA PHE A 283 -19.60 0.08 -1.58
C PHE A 283 -19.64 0.31 -0.06
N GLY A 284 -20.83 0.56 0.47
CA GLY A 284 -21.07 0.80 1.89
C GLY A 284 -20.72 2.21 2.38
N LEU A 285 -20.15 3.07 1.52
CA LEU A 285 -20.00 4.49 1.84
C LEU A 285 -21.36 5.18 1.70
N ASP A 286 -21.75 5.96 2.72
CA ASP A 286 -22.92 6.83 2.65
C ASP A 286 -22.67 7.97 1.65
N HIS A 287 -23.48 8.01 0.58
CA HIS A 287 -23.39 9.04 -0.46
C HIS A 287 -23.55 10.46 0.09
N GLY A 288 -24.27 10.65 1.21
CA GLY A 288 -24.39 11.95 1.86
C GLY A 288 -23.07 12.51 2.40
N LYS A 289 -22.00 11.69 2.48
CA LYS A 289 -20.66 12.12 2.90
C LYS A 289 -19.81 12.66 1.76
N ILE A 290 -20.15 12.34 0.50
CA ILE A 290 -19.40 12.77 -0.66
C ILE A 290 -19.58 14.28 -0.82
N VAL A 291 -18.47 15.00 -1.01
CA VAL A 291 -18.48 16.46 -1.15
C VAL A 291 -18.09 16.86 -2.56
N GLN A 292 -18.72 17.92 -3.08
CA GLN A 292 -18.25 18.58 -4.28
C GLN A 292 -16.84 19.13 -4.03
N PRO A 293 -15.82 18.72 -4.79
CA PRO A 293 -14.50 19.33 -4.69
C PRO A 293 -14.57 20.83 -5.00
N SER A 294 -13.85 21.63 -4.22
CA SER A 294 -13.75 23.06 -4.48
C SER A 294 -12.82 23.36 -5.66
N ALA A 295 -13.06 24.46 -6.37
CA ALA A 295 -12.35 24.78 -7.61
C ALA A 295 -10.82 24.96 -7.43
N ASP A 296 -10.37 25.33 -6.23
CA ASP A 296 -8.97 25.51 -5.86
C ASP A 296 -8.18 24.18 -5.82
N ILE A 297 -8.85 23.07 -5.49
CA ILE A 297 -8.22 21.75 -5.39
C ILE A 297 -8.34 20.93 -6.69
N MET A 298 -9.21 21.34 -7.61
CA MET A 298 -9.38 20.70 -8.92
C MET A 298 -8.09 20.76 -9.75
N LEU A 299 -7.82 19.68 -10.50
CA LEU A 299 -6.72 19.65 -11.45
C LEU A 299 -7.09 20.49 -12.69
N ASN A 300 -6.28 21.48 -13.03
CA ASN A 300 -6.53 22.38 -14.16
C ASN A 300 -5.82 21.87 -15.43
N PHE A 301 -6.15 20.66 -15.88
CA PHE A 301 -5.59 20.12 -17.11
C PHE A 301 -6.37 20.66 -18.32
N ASP A 302 -5.72 21.47 -19.14
CA ASP A 302 -6.27 21.93 -20.41
C ASP A 302 -6.23 20.79 -21.44
N SER A 303 -7.39 20.40 -21.96
CA SER A 303 -7.51 19.33 -22.96
C SER A 303 -6.77 19.66 -24.26
N ALA A 304 -6.51 20.93 -24.56
CA ALA A 304 -5.66 21.32 -25.68
C ALA A 304 -4.19 20.88 -25.52
N ASN A 305 -3.75 20.58 -24.29
CA ASN A 305 -2.43 20.03 -24.00
C ASN A 305 -2.37 18.50 -24.09
N ALA A 306 -3.49 17.83 -24.33
CA ALA A 306 -3.48 16.38 -24.54
C ALA A 306 -2.78 16.04 -25.86
N LYS A 307 -1.84 15.10 -25.81
CA LYS A 307 -1.08 14.62 -26.97
C LYS A 307 -1.71 13.38 -27.59
N PHE A 308 -2.40 12.56 -26.80
CA PHE A 308 -2.95 11.27 -27.23
C PHE A 308 -4.47 11.22 -27.20
N GLU A 309 -5.12 12.11 -26.45
CA GLU A 309 -6.54 12.41 -26.58
C GLU A 309 -6.81 13.15 -27.90
N ARG A 310 -7.71 12.61 -28.72
CA ARG A 310 -8.16 13.19 -29.99
C ARG A 310 -9.67 13.14 -30.04
#